data_AF-A0AB74CDV7-F1
#
_entry.id   AF-A0AB74CDV7-F1
#
_cell.length_a   1.000
_cell.length_b   1.000
_cell.length_c   1.000
_cell.angle_alpha   90.00
_cell.angle_beta   90.00
_cell.angle_gamma   90.00
#
_symmetry.space_group_name_H-M   'P 1'
#
loop_
_entity.id
_entity.type
_entity.pdbx_description
1 polymer ?
#
loop_
_entity_poly.entity_id
_entity_poly.type
_entity_poly.pdbx_seq_one_letter_code
_entity_poly.pdbx_strand_id
1 'polypeptide(L)'
;MESLNIFLRDSLFGRLLNYASKGRFFSYNVSQTLEDEELPSPNSQGQIIVGFVSPDDKDMPHNWPALARMVAGLNLLLLNFSFYAASALLTPSISGIEEEFGATTAEGTLGLSLFVIAYGIGPLLLFPLSSLPTLGRSPVYVLGCLAFCLFNIRTALAKNLQTVLVLRFFGGFAGSTPISVGGASLMEIFEPNEFPYAIAFYAVSGVCGPVLGPILGTLVIERWDTWTAILWLLSGIAAFTTVSTFFFLPETLSENILLRRAKRLREQTGNPAYHSEAEVQSPTTNLALRIIKDMDNNLKLACLDP
;
A
#
# COMPACT_ATOMS: atom_id res chain seq x y z
N MET A 1 -11.84 -15.01 -16.65
CA MET A 1 -11.05 -14.19 -17.58
C MET A 1 -11.17 -12.71 -17.23
N GLU A 2 -12.38 -12.21 -16.97
CA GLU A 2 -12.65 -10.82 -16.55
C GLU A 2 -11.93 -10.42 -15.25
N SER A 3 -11.93 -11.26 -14.22
CA SER A 3 -11.23 -11.00 -12.94
C SER A 3 -9.72 -10.84 -13.09
N LEU A 4 -9.09 -11.66 -13.95
CA LEU A 4 -7.65 -11.60 -14.22
C LEU A 4 -7.29 -10.33 -15.01
N ASN A 5 -8.17 -9.90 -15.93
CA ASN A 5 -7.98 -8.67 -16.68
C ASN A 5 -8.02 -7.43 -15.77
N ILE A 6 -8.92 -7.39 -14.77
CA ILE A 6 -8.95 -6.28 -13.79
C ILE A 6 -7.62 -6.19 -13.05
N PHE A 7 -7.09 -7.30 -12.54
CA PHE A 7 -5.77 -7.31 -11.90
C PHE A 7 -4.66 -6.89 -12.85
N LEU A 8 -4.55 -7.54 -14.01
CA LEU A 8 -3.46 -7.27 -14.93
C LEU A 8 -3.54 -5.90 -15.59
N ARG A 9 -4.70 -5.25 -15.64
CA ARG A 9 -4.89 -3.90 -16.19
C ARG A 9 -4.68 -2.82 -15.12
N ASP A 10 -5.33 -2.99 -13.98
CA ASP A 10 -5.46 -1.93 -12.96
C ASP A 10 -4.41 -2.05 -11.84
N SER A 11 -3.64 -3.15 -11.80
CA SER A 11 -2.42 -3.26 -11.00
C SER A 11 -1.33 -2.28 -11.46
N LEU A 12 -0.32 -2.11 -10.61
CA LEU A 12 0.85 -1.31 -10.97
C LEU A 12 1.62 -1.91 -12.16
N PHE A 13 1.73 -3.24 -12.20
CA PHE A 13 2.30 -3.95 -13.35
C PHE A 13 1.58 -3.62 -14.66
N GLY A 14 0.25 -3.75 -14.66
CA GLY A 14 -0.59 -3.45 -15.83
C GLY A 14 -0.39 -2.06 -16.38
N ARG A 15 -0.38 -1.09 -15.46
CA ARG A 15 -0.16 0.32 -15.78
C ARG A 15 1.22 0.58 -16.37
N LEU A 16 2.28 0.03 -15.77
CA LEU A 16 3.64 0.18 -16.30
C LEU A 16 3.78 -0.48 -17.68
N LEU A 17 3.18 -1.65 -17.88
CA LEU A 17 3.21 -2.35 -19.16
C LEU A 17 2.44 -1.58 -20.24
N ASN A 18 1.26 -1.04 -19.90
CA ASN A 18 0.47 -0.24 -20.83
C ASN A 18 1.20 1.06 -21.21
N TYR A 19 1.82 1.74 -20.24
CA TYR A 19 2.65 2.91 -20.48
C TYR A 19 3.87 2.60 -21.36
N ALA A 20 4.63 1.54 -21.05
CA ALA A 20 5.79 1.12 -21.82
C ALA A 20 5.42 0.67 -23.24
N SER A 21 4.24 0.08 -23.43
CA SER A 21 3.74 -0.37 -24.73
C SER A 21 2.96 0.69 -25.52
N LYS A 22 2.89 1.93 -25.03
CA LYS A 22 2.15 3.05 -25.64
C LYS A 22 0.68 2.73 -25.94
N GLY A 23 -0.03 2.08 -25.02
CA GLY A 23 -1.47 1.79 -25.22
C GLY A 23 -1.77 0.46 -25.92
N ARG A 24 -0.76 -0.34 -26.26
CA ARG A 24 -0.95 -1.56 -27.09
C ARG A 24 -1.53 -2.74 -26.30
N PHE A 25 -1.25 -2.82 -25.00
CA PHE A 25 -1.78 -3.87 -24.12
C PHE A 25 -2.79 -3.29 -23.13
N PHE A 26 -3.93 -3.98 -22.96
CA PHE A 26 -5.02 -3.59 -22.05
C PHE A 26 -5.68 -2.24 -22.36
N SER A 27 -5.86 -1.90 -23.64
CA SER A 27 -6.58 -0.69 -24.06
C SER A 27 -8.05 -0.72 -23.61
N TYR A 28 -8.53 0.41 -23.11
CA TYR A 28 -9.95 0.62 -22.83
C TYR A 28 -10.68 1.03 -24.11
N ASN A 29 -11.80 0.36 -24.39
CA ASN A 29 -12.64 0.67 -25.53
C ASN A 29 -13.60 1.82 -25.18
N VAL A 30 -13.16 3.07 -25.40
CA VAL A 30 -13.95 4.26 -25.04
C VAL A 30 -15.27 4.37 -25.79
N SER A 31 -15.36 3.79 -27.00
CA SER A 31 -16.61 3.71 -27.75
C SER A 31 -17.72 3.02 -26.94
N GLN A 32 -17.41 1.89 -26.29
CA GLN A 32 -18.35 1.23 -25.37
C GLN A 32 -18.59 2.08 -24.13
N THR A 33 -17.54 2.70 -23.58
CA THR A 33 -17.68 3.58 -22.41
C THR A 33 -18.56 4.80 -22.67
N LEU A 34 -18.61 5.33 -23.89
CA LEU A 34 -19.47 6.47 -24.27
C LEU A 34 -20.87 6.02 -24.69
N GLU A 35 -21.03 4.81 -25.24
CA GLU A 35 -22.34 4.24 -25.60
C GLU A 35 -23.11 3.74 -24.37
N ASP A 36 -22.42 3.21 -23.37
CA ASP A 36 -23.01 2.70 -22.14
C ASP A 36 -23.31 3.80 -21.10
N GLU A 37 -22.87 5.05 -21.34
CA GLU A 37 -22.88 6.13 -20.34
C GLU A 37 -23.57 7.42 -20.79
N GLU A 38 -24.66 7.79 -20.09
CA GLU A 38 -25.17 9.15 -20.11
C GLU A 38 -24.20 10.05 -19.32
N LEU A 39 -23.25 10.65 -20.03
CA LEU A 39 -22.32 11.60 -19.43
C LEU A 39 -23.09 12.82 -18.88
N PRO A 40 -22.73 13.32 -17.69
CA PRO A 40 -23.39 14.47 -17.10
C PRO A 40 -23.24 15.71 -17.98
N SER A 41 -24.26 16.56 -17.99
CA SER A 41 -24.23 17.81 -18.72
C SER A 41 -23.10 18.72 -18.21
N PRO A 42 -22.51 19.55 -19.09
CA PRO A 42 -21.42 20.44 -18.69
C PRO A 42 -21.84 21.35 -17.53
N ASN A 43 -20.96 21.53 -16.55
CA ASN A 43 -21.17 22.47 -15.47
C ASN A 43 -21.20 23.93 -16.00
N SER A 44 -21.49 24.90 -15.13
CA SER A 44 -21.53 26.33 -15.49
C SER A 44 -20.23 26.89 -16.07
N GLN A 45 -19.11 26.17 -15.95
CA GLN A 45 -17.80 26.51 -16.52
C GLN A 45 -17.48 25.72 -17.80
N GLY A 46 -18.42 24.95 -18.34
CA GLY A 46 -18.24 24.13 -19.55
C GLY A 46 -17.42 22.86 -19.32
N GLN A 47 -17.20 22.43 -18.07
CA GLN A 47 -16.48 21.20 -17.73
C GLN A 47 -17.46 20.04 -17.56
N ILE A 48 -17.10 18.88 -18.09
CA ILE A 48 -17.82 17.62 -17.91
C ILE A 48 -17.12 16.84 -16.79
N ILE A 49 -17.79 16.72 -15.64
CA ILE A 49 -17.23 16.02 -14.48
C ILE A 49 -17.42 14.52 -14.66
N VAL A 50 -16.32 13.80 -14.77
CA VAL A 50 -16.31 12.35 -14.95
C VAL A 50 -16.45 11.69 -13.57
N GLY A 51 -17.59 11.03 -13.36
CA GLY A 51 -17.88 10.22 -12.18
C GLY A 51 -18.03 8.73 -12.51
N PHE A 52 -18.49 7.95 -11.53
CA PHE A 52 -19.05 6.62 -11.78
C PHE A 52 -20.48 6.81 -12.29
N VAL A 53 -20.81 6.20 -13.43
CA VAL A 53 -22.07 6.52 -14.14
C VAL A 53 -23.25 5.72 -13.64
N SER A 54 -22.98 4.52 -13.11
CA SER A 54 -23.99 3.64 -12.50
C SER A 54 -23.52 3.15 -11.13
N PRO A 55 -24.45 2.84 -10.20
CA PRO A 55 -24.12 2.08 -8.99
C PRO A 55 -23.37 0.77 -9.28
N ASP A 56 -23.54 0.18 -10.47
CA ASP A 56 -22.91 -1.07 -10.92
C ASP A 56 -21.68 -0.85 -11.82
N ASP A 57 -21.07 0.34 -11.80
CA ASP A 57 -19.88 0.64 -12.62
C ASP A 57 -18.71 -0.32 -12.30
N LYS A 58 -18.20 -1.00 -13.33
CA LYS A 58 -17.16 -2.05 -13.21
C LYS A 58 -15.80 -1.51 -12.80
N ASP A 59 -15.52 -0.22 -13.01
CA ASP A 59 -14.27 0.41 -12.57
C ASP A 59 -14.33 0.73 -11.06
N MET A 60 -15.49 0.64 -10.40
CA MET A 60 -15.63 0.81 -8.95
C MET A 60 -15.13 -0.43 -8.20
N PRO A 61 -14.25 -0.29 -7.18
CA PRO A 61 -13.67 -1.45 -6.48
C PRO A 61 -14.69 -2.37 -5.79
N HIS A 62 -15.79 -1.81 -5.30
CA HIS A 62 -16.90 -2.58 -4.73
C HIS A 62 -17.54 -3.57 -5.73
N ASN A 63 -17.58 -3.20 -7.01
CA ASN A 63 -18.24 -3.97 -8.06
C ASN A 63 -17.32 -4.97 -8.74
N TRP A 64 -16.08 -5.12 -8.26
CA TRP A 64 -15.19 -6.14 -8.78
C TRP A 64 -15.75 -7.55 -8.55
N PRO A 65 -15.48 -8.50 -9.47
CA PRO A 65 -15.86 -9.89 -9.28
C PRO A 65 -15.39 -10.41 -7.92
N ALA A 66 -16.20 -11.25 -7.26
CA ALA A 66 -15.91 -11.74 -5.90
C ALA A 66 -14.48 -12.31 -5.75
N LEU A 67 -14.01 -13.07 -6.73
CA LEU A 67 -12.63 -13.60 -6.74
C LEU A 67 -11.57 -12.49 -6.70
N ALA A 68 -11.81 -11.37 -7.40
CA ALA A 68 -10.89 -10.24 -7.40
C ALA A 68 -10.88 -9.51 -6.06
N ARG A 69 -12.05 -9.28 -5.46
CA ARG A 69 -12.16 -8.70 -4.12
C ARG A 69 -11.48 -9.58 -3.06
N MET A 70 -11.69 -10.89 -3.14
CA MET A 70 -11.05 -11.87 -2.24
C MET A 70 -9.53 -11.91 -2.40
N VAL A 71 -9.01 -11.95 -3.63
CA VAL A 71 -7.55 -11.99 -3.87
C VAL A 71 -6.90 -10.69 -3.41
N ALA A 72 -7.50 -9.52 -3.68
CA ALA A 72 -7.00 -8.24 -3.20
C ALA A 72 -7.03 -8.17 -1.66
N GLY A 73 -8.13 -8.59 -1.04
CA GLY A 73 -8.26 -8.68 0.42
C GLY A 73 -7.20 -9.61 1.03
N LEU A 74 -7.06 -10.84 0.53
CA LEU A 74 -6.05 -11.79 1.00
C LEU A 74 -4.62 -11.27 0.82
N ASN A 75 -4.35 -10.53 -0.25
CA ASN A 75 -3.07 -9.85 -0.44
C ASN A 75 -2.80 -8.84 0.68
N LEU A 76 -3.80 -8.00 1.01
CA LEU A 76 -3.71 -7.04 2.11
C LEU A 76 -3.51 -7.72 3.47
N LEU A 77 -4.21 -8.83 3.74
CA LEU A 77 -4.03 -9.61 4.97
C LEU A 77 -2.61 -10.20 5.06
N LEU A 78 -2.13 -10.82 3.98
CA LEU A 78 -0.78 -11.37 3.90
C LEU A 78 0.27 -10.27 4.12
N LEU A 79 0.05 -9.10 3.52
CA LEU A 79 0.91 -7.95 3.68
C LEU A 79 0.96 -7.54 5.16
N ASN A 80 -0.21 -7.28 5.75
CA ASN A 80 -0.31 -6.88 7.14
C ASN A 80 0.38 -7.87 8.09
N PHE A 81 0.11 -9.17 7.93
CA PHE A 81 0.80 -10.22 8.68
C PHE A 81 2.32 -10.15 8.55
N SER A 82 2.84 -10.05 7.32
CA SER A 82 4.28 -10.00 7.05
C SER A 82 4.98 -8.85 7.77
N PHE A 83 4.38 -7.67 7.77
CA PHE A 83 4.98 -6.48 8.37
C PHE A 83 4.90 -6.49 9.89
N TYR A 84 3.77 -6.93 10.45
CA TYR A 84 3.65 -7.13 11.89
C TYR A 84 4.60 -8.21 12.41
N ALA A 85 4.74 -9.33 11.70
CA ALA A 85 5.70 -10.39 12.04
C ALA A 85 7.15 -9.88 12.06
N ALA A 86 7.50 -8.96 11.17
CA ALA A 86 8.86 -8.44 11.07
C ALA A 86 9.35 -7.58 12.23
N SER A 87 8.41 -7.03 13.02
CA SER A 87 8.77 -6.37 14.26
C SER A 87 9.32 -7.41 15.25
N ALA A 88 8.54 -8.45 15.55
CA ALA A 88 8.83 -9.45 16.57
C ALA A 88 9.86 -10.52 16.15
N LEU A 89 10.05 -10.73 14.85
CA LEU A 89 11.01 -11.70 14.31
C LEU A 89 12.44 -11.46 14.76
N LEU A 90 12.84 -10.21 15.06
CA LEU A 90 14.21 -9.90 15.50
C LEU A 90 14.50 -10.37 16.94
N THR A 91 13.47 -10.59 17.76
CA THR A 91 13.62 -10.91 19.20
C THR A 91 14.62 -12.04 19.48
N PRO A 92 14.53 -13.22 18.83
CA PRO A 92 15.51 -14.29 19.07
C PRO A 92 16.91 -13.99 18.49
N SER A 93 17.08 -13.03 17.58
CA SER A 93 18.41 -12.59 17.08
C SER A 93 19.15 -11.68 18.07
N ILE A 94 18.51 -11.17 19.12
CA ILE A 94 19.09 -10.14 19.99
C ILE A 94 20.40 -10.63 20.63
N SER A 95 20.43 -11.84 21.17
CA SER A 95 21.64 -12.41 21.77
C SER A 95 22.80 -12.54 20.78
N GLY A 96 22.50 -12.90 19.52
CA GLY A 96 23.54 -12.94 18.48
C GLY A 96 24.03 -11.55 18.05
N ILE A 97 23.17 -10.52 18.15
CA ILE A 97 23.57 -9.12 17.92
C ILE A 97 24.47 -8.61 19.07
N GLU A 98 24.15 -8.97 20.31
CA GLU A 98 24.97 -8.66 21.49
C GLU A 98 26.37 -9.26 21.36
N GLU A 99 26.46 -10.53 20.96
CA GLU A 99 27.74 -11.23 20.77
C GLU A 99 28.55 -10.66 19.60
N GLU A 100 27.94 -10.48 18.43
CA GLU A 100 28.64 -10.01 17.21
C GLU A 100 29.20 -8.59 17.39
N PHE A 101 28.44 -7.68 18.00
CA PHE A 101 28.79 -6.27 18.09
C PHE A 101 29.30 -5.84 19.46
N GLY A 102 29.39 -6.75 20.43
CA GLY A 102 29.73 -6.43 21.81
C GLY A 102 28.71 -5.47 22.46
N ALA A 103 27.44 -5.57 22.07
CA ALA A 103 26.39 -4.67 22.47
C ALA A 103 25.78 -5.07 23.81
N THR A 104 25.29 -4.10 24.58
CA THR A 104 24.47 -4.37 25.77
C THR A 104 23.06 -4.82 25.39
N THR A 105 22.33 -5.47 26.29
CA THR A 105 20.93 -5.87 26.05
C THR A 105 20.01 -4.68 25.77
N ALA A 106 20.29 -3.51 26.35
CA ALA A 106 19.57 -2.29 26.02
C ALA A 106 19.77 -1.90 24.55
N GLU A 107 20.98 -2.03 24.02
CA GLU A 107 21.28 -1.69 22.62
C GLU A 107 20.78 -2.77 21.64
N GLY A 108 20.84 -4.06 22.03
CA GLY A 108 20.28 -5.16 21.24
C GLY A 108 18.76 -5.06 21.07
N THR A 109 18.05 -4.65 22.13
CA THR A 109 16.58 -4.42 22.09
C THR A 109 16.19 -3.10 21.41
N LEU A 110 17.08 -2.11 21.36
CA LEU A 110 16.82 -0.80 20.77
C LEU A 110 16.38 -0.88 19.29
N GLY A 111 16.91 -1.84 18.54
CA GLY A 111 16.52 -2.07 17.13
C GLY A 111 15.07 -2.51 16.95
N LEU A 112 14.47 -3.16 17.95
CA LEU A 112 13.03 -3.46 17.99
C LEU A 112 12.24 -2.20 18.34
N SER A 113 12.65 -1.45 19.36
CA SER A 113 11.96 -0.23 19.80
C SER A 113 11.92 0.84 18.71
N LEU A 114 13.04 1.09 18.03
CA LEU A 114 13.12 2.04 16.91
C LEU A 114 12.21 1.64 15.75
N PHE A 115 12.11 0.34 15.46
CA PHE A 115 11.22 -0.18 14.45
C PHE A 115 9.76 0.14 14.78
N VAL A 116 9.33 -0.12 16.02
CA VAL A 116 7.96 0.15 16.49
C VAL A 116 7.66 1.66 16.52
N ILE A 117 8.60 2.49 16.96
CA ILE A 117 8.45 3.95 16.93
C ILE A 117 8.25 4.44 15.49
N ALA A 118 9.11 4.00 14.57
CA ALA A 118 9.03 4.38 13.17
C ALA A 118 7.72 3.90 12.53
N TYR A 119 7.29 2.69 12.87
CA TYR A 119 6.00 2.12 12.49
C TYR A 119 4.81 2.97 12.98
N GLY A 120 4.88 3.57 14.17
CA GLY A 120 3.85 4.47 14.69
C GLY A 120 3.85 5.86 14.03
N ILE A 121 5.02 6.35 13.61
CA ILE A 121 5.16 7.66 12.94
C ILE A 121 4.77 7.56 11.46
N GLY A 122 5.08 6.44 10.80
CA GLY A 122 4.91 6.25 9.36
C GLY A 122 3.50 6.56 8.82
N PRO A 123 2.39 6.14 9.48
CA PRO A 123 1.03 6.44 9.03
C PRO A 123 0.73 7.92 8.89
N LEU A 124 1.34 8.78 9.71
CA LEU A 124 1.16 10.23 9.62
C LEU A 124 1.56 10.78 8.25
N LEU A 125 2.56 10.17 7.60
CA LEU A 125 3.07 10.59 6.30
C LEU A 125 2.53 9.73 5.14
N LEU A 126 2.48 8.41 5.33
CA LEU A 126 2.14 7.48 4.25
C LEU A 126 0.65 7.48 3.91
N PHE A 127 -0.23 7.71 4.89
CA PHE A 127 -1.67 7.80 4.64
C PHE A 127 -2.03 8.98 3.71
N PRO A 128 -1.69 10.25 4.02
CA PRO A 128 -2.03 11.37 3.13
C PRO A 128 -1.38 11.23 1.75
N LEU A 129 -0.17 10.68 1.69
CA LEU A 129 0.50 10.39 0.43
C LEU A 129 -0.29 9.40 -0.44
N SER A 130 -0.86 8.35 0.17
CA SER A 130 -1.67 7.34 -0.52
C SER A 130 -3.03 7.85 -1.01
N SER A 131 -3.55 8.90 -0.37
CA SER A 131 -4.81 9.55 -0.72
C SER A 131 -4.66 10.59 -1.83
N LEU A 132 -3.44 10.87 -2.30
CA LEU A 132 -3.24 11.79 -3.42
C LEU A 132 -3.83 11.21 -4.71
N PRO A 133 -4.76 11.92 -5.39
CA PRO A 133 -5.41 11.42 -6.61
C PRO A 133 -4.44 11.16 -7.76
N THR A 134 -3.26 11.79 -7.76
CA THR A 134 -2.22 11.60 -8.77
C THR A 134 -1.38 10.35 -8.50
N LEU A 135 -1.16 9.99 -7.22
CA LEU A 135 -0.32 8.86 -6.83
C LEU A 135 -1.14 7.59 -6.66
N GLY A 136 -2.20 7.65 -5.86
CA GLY A 136 -3.02 6.49 -5.50
C GLY A 136 -2.35 5.63 -4.42
N ARG A 137 -3.02 4.54 -4.07
CA ARG A 137 -2.65 3.65 -2.97
C ARG A 137 -1.70 2.55 -3.43
N SER A 138 -1.98 1.93 -4.58
CA SER A 138 -1.20 0.79 -5.08
C SER A 138 0.32 1.10 -5.22
N PRO A 139 0.75 2.28 -5.74
CA PRO A 139 2.17 2.64 -5.75
C PRO A 139 2.79 2.83 -4.37
N VAL A 140 2.04 3.38 -3.41
CA VAL A 140 2.54 3.55 -2.04
C VAL A 140 2.81 2.19 -1.40
N TYR A 141 1.92 1.21 -1.57
CA TYR A 141 2.16 -0.17 -1.16
C TYR A 141 3.42 -0.77 -1.76
N VAL A 142 3.54 -0.75 -3.10
CA VAL A 142 4.68 -1.37 -3.79
C VAL A 142 6.01 -0.72 -3.38
N LEU A 143 6.07 0.61 -3.33
CA LEU A 143 7.28 1.34 -2.95
C LEU A 143 7.65 1.12 -1.48
N GLY A 144 6.66 1.11 -0.58
CA GLY A 144 6.87 0.80 0.83
C GLY A 144 7.42 -0.60 1.03
N CYS A 145 6.86 -1.60 0.34
CA CYS A 145 7.32 -2.98 0.43
C CYS A 145 8.71 -3.20 -0.17
N LEU A 146 8.99 -2.55 -1.31
CA LEU A 146 10.30 -2.59 -1.93
C LEU A 146 11.35 -1.95 -1.02
N ALA A 147 11.07 -0.77 -0.46
CA ALA A 147 11.96 -0.08 0.48
C ALA A 147 12.21 -0.94 1.73
N PHE A 148 11.17 -1.53 2.29
CA PHE A 148 11.28 -2.44 3.41
C PHE A 148 12.17 -3.65 3.11
N CYS A 149 11.97 -4.31 1.96
CA CYS A 149 12.81 -5.42 1.52
C CYS A 149 14.28 -5.00 1.42
N LEU A 150 14.56 -3.86 0.77
CA LEU A 150 15.92 -3.32 0.64
C LEU A 150 16.56 -2.99 1.99
N PHE A 151 15.81 -2.39 2.93
CA PHE A 151 16.32 -2.10 4.26
C PHE A 151 16.65 -3.37 5.05
N ASN A 152 15.83 -4.43 4.95
CA ASN A 152 16.15 -5.72 5.59
C ASN A 152 17.41 -6.35 5.01
N ILE A 153 17.57 -6.38 3.67
CA ILE A 153 18.79 -6.87 3.02
C ILE A 153 20.01 -6.06 3.47
N ARG A 154 19.89 -4.74 3.51
CA ARG A 154 20.99 -3.88 3.98
C ARG A 154 21.30 -4.07 5.45
N THR A 155 20.30 -4.35 6.28
CA THR A 155 20.48 -4.64 7.71
C THR A 155 21.24 -5.96 7.88
N ALA A 156 20.95 -6.98 7.07
CA ALA A 156 21.66 -8.27 7.09
C ALA A 156 23.14 -8.13 6.70
N LEU A 157 23.49 -7.10 5.93
CA LEU A 157 24.85 -6.80 5.48
C LEU A 157 25.56 -5.75 6.35
N ALA A 158 24.94 -5.33 7.46
CA ALA A 158 25.49 -4.31 8.33
C ALA A 158 26.75 -4.80 9.05
N LYS A 159 27.75 -3.91 9.17
CA LYS A 159 29.05 -4.19 9.81
C LYS A 159 29.21 -3.51 11.17
N ASN A 160 28.19 -2.79 11.62
CA ASN A 160 28.17 -2.14 12.92
C ASN A 160 26.73 -1.97 13.40
N LEU A 161 26.58 -1.84 14.71
CA LEU A 161 25.28 -1.74 15.38
C LEU A 161 24.50 -0.49 14.97
N GLN A 162 25.16 0.65 14.79
CA GLN A 162 24.50 1.90 14.40
C GLN A 162 23.79 1.76 13.06
N THR A 163 24.40 1.08 12.10
CA THR A 163 23.79 0.79 10.79
C THR A 163 22.57 -0.10 10.95
N VAL A 164 22.62 -1.12 11.82
CA VAL A 164 21.47 -1.97 12.14
C VAL A 164 20.33 -1.11 12.68
N LEU A 165 20.59 -0.26 13.68
CA LEU A 165 19.58 0.58 14.33
C LEU A 165 18.93 1.58 13.35
N VAL A 166 19.72 2.27 12.55
CA VAL A 166 19.22 3.24 11.55
C VAL A 166 18.39 2.56 10.49
N LEU A 167 18.86 1.43 9.94
CA LEU A 167 18.12 0.69 8.93
C LEU A 167 16.84 0.06 9.49
N ARG A 168 16.84 -0.33 10.77
CA ARG A 168 15.63 -0.80 11.46
C ARG A 168 14.59 0.30 11.62
N PHE A 169 15.00 1.53 11.93
CA PHE A 169 14.10 2.68 11.93
C PHE A 169 13.46 2.89 10.56
N PHE A 170 14.26 3.00 9.49
CA PHE A 170 13.72 3.20 8.14
C PHE A 170 12.92 1.99 7.62
N GLY A 171 13.30 0.77 8.01
CA GLY A 171 12.52 -0.43 7.78
C GLY A 171 11.15 -0.37 8.45
N GLY A 172 11.08 0.05 9.72
CA GLY A 172 9.81 0.23 10.43
C GLY A 172 8.92 1.30 9.79
N PHE A 173 9.52 2.41 9.35
CA PHE A 173 8.81 3.48 8.64
C PHE A 173 8.23 2.98 7.31
N ALA A 174 9.06 2.38 6.44
CA ALA A 174 8.59 1.82 5.18
C ALA A 174 7.55 0.70 5.41
N GLY A 175 7.72 -0.05 6.51
CA GLY A 175 6.85 -1.14 6.87
C GLY A 175 5.52 -0.77 7.50
N SER A 176 5.28 0.51 7.79
CA SER A 176 3.96 0.96 8.27
C SER A 176 2.92 1.07 7.15
N THR A 177 3.33 0.92 5.89
CA THR A 177 2.45 1.12 4.72
C THR A 177 1.13 0.35 4.79
N PRO A 178 1.11 -0.96 5.14
CA PRO A 178 -0.15 -1.71 5.24
C PRO A 178 -1.02 -1.20 6.37
N ILE A 179 -0.44 -0.88 7.52
CA ILE A 179 -1.21 -0.34 8.65
C ILE A 179 -1.81 1.03 8.31
N SER A 180 -1.08 1.83 7.53
CA SER A 180 -1.49 3.18 7.17
C SER A 180 -2.69 3.18 6.21
N VAL A 181 -2.68 2.30 5.20
CA VAL A 181 -3.61 2.38 4.05
C VAL A 181 -4.57 1.17 3.98
N GLY A 182 -4.27 0.08 4.69
CA GLY A 182 -4.95 -1.21 4.60
C GLY A 182 -6.44 -1.15 4.92
N GLY A 183 -6.80 -0.55 6.05
CA GLY A 183 -8.19 -0.40 6.46
C GLY A 183 -9.01 0.39 5.43
N ALA A 184 -8.44 1.48 4.93
CA ALA A 184 -9.10 2.30 3.91
C ALA A 184 -9.27 1.53 2.59
N SER A 185 -8.30 0.68 2.21
CA SER A 185 -8.40 -0.12 0.98
C SER A 185 -9.44 -1.22 1.11
N LEU A 186 -9.55 -1.86 2.28
CA LEU A 186 -10.62 -2.83 2.56
C LEU A 186 -12.00 -2.16 2.52
N MET A 187 -12.11 -0.94 3.03
CA MET A 187 -13.36 -0.17 3.00
C MET A 187 -13.82 0.15 1.58
N GLU A 188 -12.89 0.37 0.64
CA GLU A 188 -13.22 0.61 -0.77
C GLU A 188 -13.53 -0.67 -1.54
N ILE A 189 -12.97 -1.82 -1.13
CA ILE A 189 -13.17 -3.11 -1.81
C ILE A 189 -14.46 -3.79 -1.36
N PHE A 190 -14.76 -3.79 -0.05
CA PHE A 190 -15.85 -4.58 0.53
C PHE A 190 -17.07 -3.70 0.80
N GLU A 191 -18.26 -4.25 0.53
CA GLU A 191 -19.52 -3.56 0.82
C GLU A 191 -19.70 -3.30 2.32
N PRO A 192 -20.55 -2.35 2.74
CA PRO A 192 -20.78 -2.04 4.15
C PRO A 192 -21.17 -3.25 5.02
N ASN A 193 -21.82 -4.26 4.43
CA ASN A 193 -22.21 -5.50 5.11
C ASN A 193 -21.04 -6.49 5.27
N GLU A 194 -20.04 -6.44 4.39
CA GLU A 194 -18.89 -7.35 4.36
C GLU A 194 -17.66 -6.75 5.04
N PHE A 195 -17.53 -5.42 5.01
CA PHE A 195 -16.40 -4.67 5.56
C PHE A 195 -16.09 -5.00 7.04
N PRO A 196 -17.07 -5.14 7.95
CA PRO A 196 -16.80 -5.52 9.34
C PRO A 196 -16.08 -6.87 9.47
N TYR A 197 -16.39 -7.83 8.60
CA TYR A 197 -15.70 -9.12 8.58
C TYR A 197 -14.29 -8.98 8.01
N ALA A 198 -14.14 -8.22 6.93
CA ALA A 198 -12.84 -7.96 6.31
C ALA A 198 -11.86 -7.30 7.28
N ILE A 199 -12.29 -6.27 8.02
CA ILE A 199 -11.46 -5.59 9.01
C ILE A 199 -11.18 -6.47 10.23
N ALA A 200 -12.10 -7.35 10.63
CA ALA A 200 -11.87 -8.32 11.70
C ALA A 200 -10.75 -9.31 11.32
N PHE A 201 -10.80 -9.88 10.12
CA PHE A 201 -9.71 -10.74 9.65
C PHE A 201 -8.39 -9.98 9.46
N TYR A 202 -8.46 -8.71 9.06
CA TYR A 202 -7.29 -7.84 9.01
C TYR A 202 -6.66 -7.64 10.40
N ALA A 203 -7.46 -7.40 11.43
CA ALA A 203 -6.98 -7.31 12.81
C ALA A 203 -6.36 -8.64 13.29
N VAL A 204 -7.01 -9.78 12.99
CA VAL A 204 -6.45 -11.12 13.29
C VAL A 204 -5.09 -11.30 12.63
N SER A 205 -4.94 -10.94 11.36
CA SER A 205 -3.65 -11.03 10.66
C SER A 205 -2.54 -10.21 11.35
N GLY A 206 -2.89 -9.03 11.88
CA GLY A 206 -1.97 -8.17 12.62
C GLY A 206 -1.55 -8.77 13.96
N VAL A 207 -2.47 -9.43 14.68
CA VAL A 207 -2.17 -10.12 15.95
C VAL A 207 -1.38 -11.41 15.72
N CYS A 208 -1.69 -12.15 14.66
CA CYS A 208 -0.94 -13.37 14.32
C CYS A 208 0.53 -13.09 14.01
N GLY A 209 0.86 -11.91 13.48
CA GLY A 209 2.23 -11.51 13.14
C GLY A 209 3.20 -11.63 14.34
N PRO A 210 3.01 -10.89 15.43
CA PRO A 210 3.90 -10.93 16.59
C PRO A 210 3.87 -12.24 17.37
N VAL A 211 2.78 -13.02 17.27
CA VAL A 211 2.68 -14.35 17.88
C VAL A 211 3.53 -15.36 17.12
N LEU A 212 3.41 -15.41 15.80
CA LEU A 212 4.13 -16.38 14.96
C LEU A 212 5.57 -15.95 14.65
N GLY A 213 5.86 -14.65 14.71
CA GLY A 213 7.18 -14.09 14.40
C GLY A 213 8.32 -14.74 15.19
N PRO A 214 8.32 -14.69 16.54
CA PRO A 214 9.38 -15.30 17.34
C PRO A 214 9.52 -16.81 17.13
N ILE A 215 8.41 -17.52 16.90
CA ILE A 215 8.44 -18.97 16.63
C ILE A 215 9.23 -19.26 15.35
N LEU A 216 8.91 -18.55 14.26
CA LEU A 216 9.64 -18.68 13.00
C LEU A 216 11.09 -18.23 13.14
N GLY A 217 11.34 -17.17 13.91
CA GLY A 217 12.68 -16.64 14.16
C GLY A 217 13.58 -17.64 14.87
N THR A 218 13.09 -18.27 15.94
CA THR A 218 13.84 -19.29 16.69
C THR A 218 14.19 -20.49 15.82
N LEU A 219 13.25 -21.00 15.03
CA LEU A 219 13.50 -22.13 14.12
C LEU A 219 14.60 -21.83 13.09
N VAL A 220 14.67 -20.59 12.59
CA VAL A 220 15.69 -20.15 11.66
C VAL A 220 17.05 -20.01 12.37
N ILE A 221 17.09 -19.37 13.54
CA ILE A 221 18.36 -19.22 14.27
C ILE A 221 18.93 -20.57 14.66
N GLU A 222 18.12 -21.50 15.15
CA GLU A 222 18.57 -22.85 15.51
C GLU A 222 19.19 -23.60 14.31
N ARG A 223 18.70 -23.33 13.10
CA ARG A 223 19.16 -24.00 11.88
C ARG A 223 20.45 -23.42 11.30
N TRP A 224 20.62 -22.09 11.34
CA TRP A 224 21.70 -21.39 10.66
C TRP A 224 22.73 -20.74 11.59
N ASP A 225 22.48 -20.76 12.90
CA ASP A 225 23.36 -20.28 13.98
C ASP A 225 23.95 -18.88 13.74
N THR A 226 23.16 -18.02 13.10
CA THR A 226 23.57 -16.67 12.71
C THR A 226 22.43 -15.68 12.95
N TRP A 227 22.73 -14.55 13.59
CA TRP A 227 21.74 -13.52 13.88
C TRP A 227 21.11 -12.92 12.61
N THR A 228 21.86 -12.91 11.50
CA THR A 228 21.43 -12.38 10.20
C THR A 228 20.42 -13.28 9.49
N ALA A 229 20.31 -14.56 9.85
CA ALA A 229 19.44 -15.52 9.18
C ALA A 229 17.96 -15.07 9.17
N ILE A 230 17.51 -14.41 10.24
CA ILE A 230 16.17 -13.86 10.35
C ILE A 230 15.94 -12.72 9.35
N LEU A 231 16.94 -11.87 9.13
CA LEU A 231 16.84 -10.77 8.18
C LEU A 231 16.79 -11.27 6.73
N TRP A 232 17.44 -12.40 6.44
CA TRP A 232 17.29 -13.08 5.15
C TRP A 232 15.90 -13.69 4.96
N LEU A 233 15.35 -14.36 5.99
CA LEU A 233 13.96 -14.83 5.96
C LEU A 233 12.99 -13.67 5.71
N LEU A 234 13.16 -12.58 6.45
CA LEU A 234 12.34 -11.37 6.29
C LEU A 234 12.45 -10.76 4.91
N SER A 235 13.66 -10.71 4.35
CA SER A 235 13.88 -10.21 2.99
C SER A 235 13.18 -11.10 1.96
N GLY A 236 13.17 -12.42 2.17
CA GLY A 236 12.43 -13.37 1.32
C GLY A 236 10.92 -13.16 1.38
N ILE A 237 10.36 -13.05 2.60
CA ILE A 237 8.92 -12.79 2.80
C ILE A 237 8.56 -11.42 2.19
N ALA A 238 9.36 -10.38 2.45
CA ALA A 238 9.16 -9.04 1.90
C ALA A 238 9.25 -9.00 0.37
N ALA A 239 10.19 -9.74 -0.24
CA ALA A 239 10.29 -9.85 -1.68
C ALA A 239 9.06 -10.55 -2.28
N PHE A 240 8.61 -11.64 -1.65
CA PHE A 240 7.39 -12.34 -2.06
C PHE A 240 6.15 -11.45 -1.98
N THR A 241 5.96 -10.74 -0.87
CA THR A 241 4.83 -9.82 -0.72
C THR A 241 4.92 -8.64 -1.67
N THR A 242 6.11 -8.07 -1.89
CA THR A 242 6.33 -7.00 -2.89
C THR A 242 5.90 -7.44 -4.29
N VAL A 243 6.34 -8.64 -4.71
CA VAL A 243 5.96 -9.21 -6.01
C VAL A 243 4.45 -9.46 -6.06
N SER A 244 3.89 -10.07 -5.03
CA SER A 244 2.45 -10.34 -4.95
C SER A 244 1.63 -9.05 -5.06
N THR A 245 1.97 -8.02 -4.29
CA THR A 245 1.29 -6.72 -4.32
C THR A 245 1.45 -6.02 -5.67
N PHE A 246 2.62 -6.11 -6.31
CA PHE A 246 2.86 -5.49 -7.62
C PHE A 246 1.93 -6.02 -8.73
N PHE A 247 1.62 -7.33 -8.69
CA PHE A 247 0.75 -7.98 -9.68
C PHE A 247 -0.74 -8.04 -9.28
N PHE A 248 -1.02 -8.24 -7.99
CA PHE A 248 -2.37 -8.59 -7.51
C PHE A 248 -3.05 -7.51 -6.67
N LEU A 249 -2.43 -6.32 -6.49
CA LEU A 249 -3.09 -5.20 -5.83
C LEU A 249 -3.44 -4.08 -6.84
N PRO A 250 -4.69 -4.07 -7.37
CA PRO A 250 -5.18 -3.01 -8.23
C PRO A 250 -5.34 -1.71 -7.45
N GLU A 251 -5.50 -0.60 -8.18
CA GLU A 251 -5.83 0.68 -7.57
C GLU A 251 -7.21 0.63 -6.90
N THR A 252 -7.27 1.00 -5.63
CA THR A 252 -8.52 1.05 -4.85
C THR A 252 -9.07 2.48 -4.74
N LEU A 253 -8.22 3.50 -4.82
CA LEU A 253 -8.64 4.88 -4.63
C LEU A 253 -9.53 5.39 -5.78
N SER A 254 -10.83 5.58 -5.49
CA SER A 254 -11.84 6.07 -6.43
C SER A 254 -11.45 7.37 -7.14
N GLU A 255 -10.95 8.36 -6.41
CA GLU A 255 -10.52 9.64 -7.01
C GLU A 255 -9.41 9.47 -8.06
N ASN A 256 -8.51 8.52 -7.82
CA ASN A 256 -7.43 8.22 -8.75
C ASN A 256 -7.96 7.49 -9.99
N ILE A 257 -8.86 6.52 -9.80
CA ILE A 257 -9.52 5.80 -10.90
C ILE A 257 -10.25 6.80 -11.82
N LEU A 258 -11.02 7.73 -11.24
CA LEU A 258 -11.75 8.76 -11.98
C LEU A 258 -10.83 9.78 -12.66
N LEU A 259 -9.73 10.19 -12.01
CA LEU A 259 -8.72 11.05 -12.63
C LEU A 259 -8.12 10.40 -13.88
N ARG A 260 -7.78 9.11 -13.79
CA ARG A 260 -7.28 8.34 -14.93
C ARG A 260 -8.35 8.19 -16.00
N ARG A 261 -9.61 7.98 -15.62
CA ARG A 261 -10.75 7.92 -16.56
C ARG A 261 -10.92 9.22 -17.33
N ALA A 262 -10.94 10.37 -16.65
CA ALA A 262 -11.03 11.69 -17.28
C ALA A 262 -9.85 11.94 -18.24
N LYS A 263 -8.62 11.55 -17.86
CA LYS A 263 -7.46 11.63 -18.74
C LYS A 263 -7.62 10.77 -20.00
N ARG A 264 -8.06 9.51 -19.86
CA ARG A 264 -8.32 8.60 -20.99
C ARG A 264 -9.37 9.17 -21.94
N LEU A 265 -10.47 9.71 -21.42
CA LEU A 265 -11.53 10.33 -22.23
C LEU A 265 -11.01 11.54 -23.01
N ARG A 266 -10.19 12.42 -22.40
CA ARG A 266 -9.55 13.55 -23.11
C ARG A 266 -8.66 13.09 -24.26
N GLU A 267 -7.81 12.10 -24.01
CA GLU A 267 -6.86 11.59 -25.01
C GLU A 267 -7.55 10.93 -26.21
N GLN A 268 -8.67 10.23 -25.99
CA GLN A 268 -9.35 9.49 -27.04
C GLN A 268 -10.44 10.28 -27.78
N THR A 269 -11.13 11.20 -27.11
CA THR A 269 -12.17 12.05 -27.73
C THR A 269 -11.61 13.36 -28.28
N GLY A 270 -10.43 13.78 -27.83
CA GLY A 270 -9.86 15.10 -28.13
C GLY A 270 -10.59 16.27 -27.46
N ASN A 271 -11.61 16.01 -26.62
CA ASN A 271 -12.36 17.05 -25.93
C ASN A 271 -11.69 17.40 -24.58
N PRO A 272 -11.18 18.64 -24.40
CA PRO A 272 -10.52 19.05 -23.17
C PRO A 272 -11.49 19.26 -21.99
N ALA A 273 -12.80 19.25 -22.22
CA ALA A 273 -13.80 19.53 -21.19
C ALA A 273 -13.92 18.45 -20.10
N TYR A 274 -13.41 17.23 -20.34
CA TYR A 274 -13.49 16.15 -19.36
C TYR A 274 -12.52 16.36 -18.20
N HIS A 275 -13.07 16.53 -17.00
CA HIS A 275 -12.32 16.72 -15.76
C HIS A 275 -12.80 15.75 -14.69
N SER A 276 -11.91 15.31 -13.80
CA SER A 276 -12.35 14.62 -12.57
C SER A 276 -12.64 15.63 -11.46
N GLU A 277 -13.48 15.24 -10.50
CA GLU A 277 -13.77 16.08 -9.33
C GLU A 277 -12.49 16.48 -8.57
N ALA A 278 -11.54 15.55 -8.45
CA ALA A 278 -10.23 15.79 -7.85
C ALA A 278 -9.42 16.90 -8.55
N GLU A 279 -9.52 17.04 -9.88
CA GLU A 279 -8.85 18.12 -10.63
C GLU A 279 -9.51 19.48 -10.36
N VAL A 280 -10.84 19.51 -10.26
CA VAL A 280 -11.61 20.75 -9.99
C VAL A 280 -11.38 21.25 -8.56
N GLN A 281 -11.27 20.34 -7.60
CA GLN A 281 -10.98 20.68 -6.20
C GLN A 281 -9.50 21.03 -5.95
N SER A 282 -8.59 20.70 -6.88
CA SER A 282 -7.14 20.88 -6.71
C SER A 282 -6.47 21.87 -7.70
N PRO A 283 -6.98 23.09 -7.98
CA PRO A 283 -6.43 23.86 -9.09
C PRO A 283 -4.97 24.31 -8.90
N THR A 284 -4.55 24.67 -7.68
CA THR A 284 -3.26 25.39 -7.48
C THR A 284 -2.82 25.44 -6.01
N THR A 285 -2.60 24.30 -5.35
CA THR A 285 -1.95 24.29 -4.02
C THR A 285 -0.64 23.54 -4.11
N ASN A 286 0.45 24.11 -3.56
CA ASN A 286 1.73 23.42 -3.48
C ASN A 286 1.52 22.04 -2.84
N LEU A 287 2.00 20.97 -3.50
CA LEU A 287 1.82 19.58 -3.05
C LEU A 287 2.30 19.38 -1.61
N ALA A 288 3.40 20.06 -1.22
CA ALA A 288 3.88 20.07 0.15
C ALA A 288 2.90 20.71 1.15
N LEU A 289 2.24 21.81 0.80
CA LEU A 289 1.22 22.45 1.66
C LEU A 289 -0.01 21.57 1.83
N ARG A 290 -0.40 20.82 0.78
CA ARG A 290 -1.50 19.85 0.88
C ARG A 290 -1.15 18.71 1.84
N ILE A 291 0.02 18.09 1.66
CA ILE A 291 0.48 17.03 2.55
C ILE A 291 0.54 17.53 4.00
N ILE A 292 1.12 18.70 4.25
CA ILE A 292 1.20 19.27 5.60
C ILE A 292 -0.20 19.53 6.20
N LYS A 293 -1.14 20.04 5.39
CA LYS A 293 -2.52 20.28 5.84
C LYS A 293 -3.25 18.97 6.15
N ASP A 294 -3.09 17.96 5.31
CA ASP A 294 -3.70 16.65 5.52
C ASP A 294 -3.09 15.94 6.73
N MET A 295 -1.77 16.08 6.95
CA MET A 295 -1.11 15.61 8.17
C MET A 295 -1.66 16.28 9.42
N ASP A 296 -1.82 17.60 9.42
CA ASP A 296 -2.36 18.36 10.56
C ASP A 296 -3.80 17.94 10.87
N ASN A 297 -4.64 17.77 9.84
CA ASN A 297 -6.01 17.29 10.01
C ASN A 297 -6.04 15.86 10.56
N ASN A 298 -5.23 14.94 10.04
CA ASN A 298 -5.17 13.56 10.53
C ASN A 298 -4.66 13.50 11.97
N LEU A 299 -3.67 14.33 12.32
CA LEU A 299 -3.17 14.42 13.69
C LEU A 299 -4.24 14.96 14.65
N LYS A 300 -4.98 16.00 14.23
CA LYS A 300 -6.11 16.53 14.99
C LYS A 300 -7.18 15.48 15.21
N LEU A 301 -7.58 14.75 14.17
CA LEU A 301 -8.55 13.66 14.28
C LEU A 301 -8.05 12.59 15.26
N ALA A 302 -6.80 12.15 15.13
CA ALA A 302 -6.21 11.15 16.02
C ALA A 302 -6.11 11.63 17.49
N CYS A 303 -5.98 12.93 17.75
CA CYS A 303 -5.98 13.50 19.09
C CYS A 303 -7.38 13.81 19.64
N LEU A 304 -8.40 13.89 18.79
CA LEU A 304 -9.77 14.26 19.14
C LEU A 304 -10.71 13.06 19.20
N ASP A 305 -10.37 11.93 18.58
CA ASP A 305 -11.09 10.67 18.75
C ASP A 305 -10.86 10.12 20.18
N PRO A 306 -11.94 9.96 20.99
CA PRO A 306 -11.87 9.56 22.40
C PRO A 306 -11.58 8.07 22.63
#